data_AF-A0A1F5FPA7-F1
#
_entry.id   AF-A0A1F5FPA7-F1
#
_cell.length_a   1.000
_cell.length_b   1.000
_cell.length_c   1.000
_cell.angle_alpha   90.00
_cell.angle_beta   90.00
_cell.angle_gamma   90.00
#
_symmetry.space_group_name_H-M   'P 1'
#
loop_
_entity.id
_entity.type
_entity.pdbx_description
1 polymer ?
#
loop_
_entity_poly.entity_id
_entity_poly.type
_entity_poly.pdbx_seq_one_letter_code
_entity_poly.pdbx_strand_id
1 'polypeptide(L)'
;MGAVYSPELDNIKIFISPSRAISRMKTVVNRDGKVAAIREDAHKPVREAWSAAVFLLGYSQITNHQYWLRENPVKNEAPDIFSISILPPFQDEKGVKREILEIEVCDYDEHCKLDLVDHIKEKLGGKAYNPFTLLLCYVHKQGEARLIDLINGLKETKTSVREIWILFHPGQDINGEFAISRVFLRDPGIDVPCHYEGNYRQLALIPQQEMIKTSRGSGKEINFVPMGIGYVPLPIVKKK
;
A
#
# COMPACT_ATOMS: atom_id res chain seq x y z
N MET A 1 -23.40 -4.73 6.14
CA MET A 1 -23.37 -4.99 4.69
C MET A 1 -22.07 -5.73 4.41
N GLY A 2 -22.15 -6.99 3.96
CA GLY A 2 -20.97 -7.79 3.66
C GLY A 2 -20.24 -7.22 2.43
N ALA A 3 -18.91 -7.18 2.48
CA ALA A 3 -18.10 -6.81 1.33
C ALA A 3 -18.42 -7.76 0.16
N VAL A 4 -18.59 -7.20 -1.03
CA VAL A 4 -18.78 -8.00 -2.26
C VAL A 4 -17.44 -8.66 -2.57
N TYR A 5 -17.31 -9.91 -2.14
CA TYR A 5 -16.28 -10.83 -2.60
C TYR A 5 -16.28 -10.84 -4.14
N SER A 6 -15.16 -10.48 -4.78
CA SER A 6 -14.98 -10.65 -6.22
C SER A 6 -14.45 -12.07 -6.50
N PRO A 7 -15.22 -12.94 -7.17
CA PRO A 7 -14.80 -14.31 -7.51
C PRO A 7 -13.55 -14.38 -8.38
N GLU A 8 -13.14 -13.27 -9.00
CA GLU A 8 -11.93 -13.16 -9.81
C GLU A 8 -10.65 -13.24 -8.97
N LEU A 9 -10.75 -12.96 -7.66
CA LEU A 9 -9.66 -13.13 -6.70
C LEU A 9 -9.36 -14.62 -6.39
N ASP A 10 -10.28 -15.54 -6.70
CA ASP A 10 -10.07 -16.98 -6.47
C ASP A 10 -9.18 -17.64 -7.54
N ASN A 11 -9.04 -17.00 -8.71
CA ASN A 11 -8.19 -17.45 -9.80
C ASN A 11 -6.72 -17.00 -9.68
N ILE A 12 -6.35 -16.33 -8.59
CA ILE A 12 -5.02 -15.72 -8.44
C ILE A 12 -3.95 -16.78 -8.22
N LYS A 13 -2.85 -16.69 -8.99
CA LYS A 13 -1.78 -17.68 -8.98
C LYS A 13 -0.49 -17.22 -8.31
N ILE A 14 -0.05 -15.96 -8.34
CA ILE A 14 1.26 -15.58 -7.73
C ILE A 14 1.23 -14.14 -7.20
N PHE A 15 1.65 -13.96 -5.95
CA PHE A 15 2.05 -12.66 -5.38
C PHE A 15 3.57 -12.61 -5.23
N ILE A 16 4.17 -11.44 -5.37
CA ILE A 16 5.61 -11.22 -5.26
C ILE A 16 5.95 -10.40 -4.02
N SER A 17 7.15 -10.59 -3.47
CA SER A 17 7.63 -9.76 -2.37
C SER A 17 7.87 -8.31 -2.83
N PRO A 18 7.73 -7.33 -1.92
CA PRO A 18 8.12 -5.95 -2.16
C PRO A 18 9.53 -5.80 -2.75
N SER A 19 10.51 -6.54 -2.21
CA SER A 19 11.90 -6.53 -2.72
C SER A 19 11.99 -6.96 -4.19
N ARG A 20 11.15 -7.91 -4.62
CA ARG A 20 11.08 -8.36 -6.02
C ARG A 20 10.44 -7.30 -6.92
N ALA A 21 9.36 -6.65 -6.48
CA ALA A 21 8.73 -5.55 -7.21
C ALA A 21 9.71 -4.38 -7.40
N ILE A 22 10.48 -4.05 -6.37
CA ILE A 22 11.48 -2.98 -6.45
C ILE A 22 12.62 -3.36 -7.41
N SER A 23 13.06 -4.63 -7.37
CA SER A 23 14.05 -5.12 -8.33
C SER A 23 13.57 -5.04 -9.79
N ARG A 24 12.27 -5.28 -10.05
CA ARG A 24 11.68 -5.09 -11.39
C ARG A 24 11.81 -3.64 -11.86
N MET A 25 11.52 -2.68 -11.00
CA MET A 25 11.64 -1.26 -11.33
C MET A 25 13.10 -0.88 -11.64
N LYS A 26 14.08 -1.40 -10.89
CA LYS A 26 15.51 -1.21 -11.21
C LYS A 26 15.86 -1.72 -12.61
N THR A 27 15.36 -2.90 -12.98
CA THR A 27 15.59 -3.45 -14.32
C THR A 27 15.03 -2.54 -15.41
N VAL A 28 13.83 -1.98 -15.22
CA VAL A 28 13.24 -1.01 -16.16
C VAL A 28 14.10 0.26 -16.25
N VAL A 29 14.50 0.83 -15.12
CA VAL A 29 15.38 2.01 -15.08
C VAL A 29 16.72 1.76 -15.77
N ASN A 30 17.32 0.58 -15.57
CA ASN A 30 18.59 0.22 -16.19
C ASN A 30 18.48 -0.01 -17.70
N ARG A 31 17.32 -0.51 -18.17
CA ARG A 31 17.07 -0.82 -19.59
C ARG A 31 16.70 0.43 -20.38
N ASP A 32 15.77 1.23 -19.87
CA ASP A 32 15.10 2.29 -20.62
C ASP A 32 15.50 3.71 -20.13
N GLY A 33 16.23 3.78 -19.01
CA GLY A 33 16.64 5.03 -18.37
C GLY A 33 15.60 5.56 -17.37
N LYS A 34 16.07 6.35 -16.40
CA LYS A 34 15.25 6.87 -15.29
C LYS A 34 14.05 7.71 -15.77
N VAL A 35 14.24 8.55 -16.78
CA VAL A 35 13.18 9.45 -17.28
C VAL A 35 12.05 8.65 -17.93
N ALA A 36 12.38 7.72 -18.82
CA ALA A 36 11.40 6.85 -19.49
C ALA A 36 10.65 6.00 -18.45
N ALA A 37 11.39 5.35 -17.55
CA ALA A 37 10.83 4.51 -16.49
C ALA A 37 9.80 5.23 -15.61
N ILE A 38 9.99 6.54 -15.38
CA ILE A 38 9.08 7.36 -14.54
C ILE A 38 7.91 7.93 -15.36
N ARG A 39 8.12 8.31 -16.62
CA ARG A 39 7.14 9.10 -17.38
C ARG A 39 6.29 8.29 -18.35
N GLU A 40 6.79 7.18 -18.87
CA GLU A 40 6.08 6.45 -19.91
C GLU A 40 4.94 5.60 -19.33
N ASP A 41 3.76 5.71 -19.93
CA ASP A 41 2.58 4.93 -19.54
C ASP A 41 2.81 3.41 -19.66
N ALA A 42 3.70 2.99 -20.55
CA ALA A 42 4.11 1.59 -20.70
C ALA A 42 4.73 1.01 -19.41
N HIS A 43 5.28 1.86 -18.53
CA HIS A 43 5.89 1.45 -17.27
C HIS A 43 4.99 1.72 -16.06
N LYS A 44 3.83 2.36 -16.24
CA LYS A 44 2.92 2.74 -15.15
C LYS A 44 2.60 1.58 -14.18
N PRO A 45 2.22 0.37 -14.63
CA PRO A 45 1.94 -0.74 -13.70
C PRO A 45 3.16 -1.13 -12.84
N VAL A 46 4.37 -1.07 -13.41
CA VAL A 46 5.61 -1.38 -12.69
C VAL A 46 5.94 -0.26 -11.69
N ARG A 47 5.68 1.01 -12.05
CA ARG A 47 5.84 2.13 -11.11
C ARG A 47 4.87 2.04 -9.94
N GLU A 48 3.60 1.78 -10.21
CA GLU A 48 2.57 1.64 -9.17
C GLU A 48 2.91 0.49 -8.21
N ALA A 49 3.36 -0.65 -8.77
CA ALA A 49 3.85 -1.78 -7.98
C ALA A 49 5.10 -1.44 -7.16
N TRP A 50 6.00 -0.60 -7.69
CA TRP A 50 7.17 -0.12 -6.96
C TRP A 50 6.79 0.81 -5.80
N SER A 51 5.94 1.81 -6.03
CA SER A 51 5.45 2.72 -4.98
C SER A 51 4.74 1.95 -3.87
N ALA A 52 3.85 1.01 -4.24
CA ALA A 52 3.18 0.14 -3.29
C ALA A 52 4.16 -0.79 -2.56
N ALA A 53 5.20 -1.30 -3.21
CA ALA A 53 6.22 -2.11 -2.56
C ALA A 53 7.02 -1.33 -1.51
N VAL A 54 7.45 -0.10 -1.82
CA VAL A 54 8.15 0.76 -0.85
C VAL A 54 7.23 1.05 0.35
N PHE A 55 5.97 1.38 0.09
CA PHE A 55 4.97 1.54 1.14
C PHE A 55 4.82 0.30 2.00
N LEU A 56 4.64 -0.89 1.40
CA LEU A 56 4.44 -2.14 2.13
C LEU A 56 5.66 -2.55 2.96
N LEU A 57 6.88 -2.19 2.55
CA LEU A 57 8.07 -2.37 3.37
C LEU A 57 8.01 -1.49 4.63
N GLY A 58 7.70 -0.21 4.51
CA GLY A 58 7.51 0.65 5.69
C GLY A 58 6.34 0.18 6.55
N TYR A 59 5.22 -0.18 5.92
CA TYR A 59 4.02 -0.65 6.59
C TYR A 59 4.26 -1.95 7.35
N SER A 60 5.12 -2.84 6.84
CA SER A 60 5.55 -4.05 7.56
C SER A 60 6.22 -3.76 8.89
N GLN A 61 6.95 -2.66 9.00
CA GLN A 61 7.62 -2.27 10.24
C GLN A 61 6.64 -1.69 11.27
N ILE A 62 5.58 -1.05 10.78
CA ILE A 62 4.49 -0.51 11.60
C ILE A 62 3.60 -1.65 12.13
N THR A 63 3.19 -2.57 11.26
CA THR A 63 2.21 -3.61 11.59
C THR A 63 2.82 -4.90 12.09
N ASN A 64 4.14 -5.05 11.94
CA ASN A 64 4.88 -6.30 12.18
C ASN A 64 4.35 -7.48 11.34
N HIS A 65 3.79 -7.19 10.14
CA HIS A 65 3.30 -8.20 9.20
C HIS A 65 4.17 -8.26 7.95
N GLN A 66 4.28 -9.44 7.34
CA GLN A 66 4.87 -9.58 6.01
C GLN A 66 3.81 -9.43 4.93
N TYR A 67 4.15 -8.73 3.86
CA TYR A 67 3.25 -8.43 2.75
C TYR A 67 3.79 -8.93 1.42
N TRP A 68 2.91 -9.46 0.57
CA TRP A 68 3.19 -9.71 -0.84
C TRP A 68 2.21 -8.89 -1.68
N LEU A 69 2.58 -8.55 -2.91
CA LEU A 69 1.76 -7.73 -3.78
C LEU A 69 1.65 -8.29 -5.20
N ARG A 70 0.66 -7.79 -5.93
CA ARG A 70 0.49 -7.98 -7.37
C ARG A 70 -0.23 -6.78 -7.96
N GLU A 71 0.01 -6.54 -9.24
CA GLU A 71 -0.75 -5.60 -10.06
C GLU A 71 -2.19 -6.11 -10.27
N ASN A 72 -3.13 -5.20 -10.44
CA ASN A 72 -4.49 -5.54 -10.85
C ASN A 72 -4.45 -6.17 -12.26
N PRO A 73 -4.95 -7.41 -12.43
CA PRO A 73 -4.99 -8.04 -13.75
C PRO A 73 -5.93 -7.33 -14.73
N VAL A 74 -6.91 -6.56 -14.23
CA VAL A 74 -7.85 -5.81 -15.05
C VAL A 74 -7.31 -4.40 -15.24
N LYS A 75 -7.00 -4.05 -16.49
CA LYS A 75 -6.44 -2.74 -16.82
C LYS A 75 -7.45 -1.64 -16.56
N ASN A 76 -6.99 -0.51 -16.01
CA ASN A 76 -7.76 0.70 -15.75
C ASN A 76 -8.89 0.55 -14.70
N GLU A 77 -8.92 -0.57 -13.97
CA GLU A 77 -9.85 -0.76 -12.85
C GLU A 77 -9.14 -0.56 -11.51
N ALA A 78 -9.87 0.00 -10.54
CA ALA A 78 -9.39 0.12 -9.16
C ALA A 78 -9.61 -1.20 -8.40
N PRO A 79 -8.74 -1.54 -7.42
CA PRO A 79 -7.50 -0.83 -7.06
C PRO A 79 -6.38 -1.10 -8.07
N ASP A 80 -5.32 -0.30 -8.07
CA ASP A 80 -4.14 -0.56 -8.90
C ASP A 80 -3.34 -1.80 -8.42
N ILE A 81 -3.26 -2.00 -7.10
CA ILE A 81 -2.47 -3.06 -6.46
C ILE A 81 -3.32 -3.85 -5.46
N PHE A 82 -3.14 -5.18 -5.47
CA PHE A 82 -3.59 -6.06 -4.39
C PHE A 82 -2.40 -6.52 -3.57
N SER A 83 -2.51 -6.45 -2.25
CA SER A 83 -1.54 -7.00 -1.32
C SER A 83 -2.17 -8.05 -0.40
N ILE A 84 -1.38 -9.03 0.02
CA ILE A 84 -1.76 -10.02 1.01
C ILE A 84 -0.78 -10.04 2.18
N SER A 85 -1.30 -10.22 3.38
CA SER A 85 -0.55 -10.68 4.55
C SER A 85 -1.02 -12.07 4.94
N ILE A 86 -0.13 -12.85 5.56
CA ILE A 86 -0.48 -14.13 6.17
C ILE A 86 -0.45 -13.94 7.68
N LEU A 87 -1.59 -14.14 8.32
CA LEU A 87 -1.70 -14.06 9.77
C LEU A 87 -1.58 -15.45 10.40
N PRO A 88 -0.90 -15.57 11.56
CA PRO A 88 -1.02 -16.76 12.37
C PRO A 88 -2.48 -16.95 12.80
N PRO A 89 -2.94 -18.19 12.98
CA PRO A 89 -4.26 -18.45 13.56
C PRO A 89 -4.35 -17.81 14.95
N PHE A 90 -5.49 -17.20 15.27
CA PHE A 90 -5.80 -16.86 16.66
C PHE A 90 -6.12 -18.13 17.44
N GLN A 91 -6.07 -18.05 18.78
CA GLN A 91 -6.48 -19.15 19.66
C GLN A 91 -7.86 -19.67 19.21
N ASP A 92 -7.97 -20.99 19.04
CA ASP A 92 -9.14 -21.75 18.60
C ASP A 92 -9.52 -21.69 17.10
N GLU A 93 -8.76 -21.00 16.25
CA GLU A 93 -9.00 -20.99 14.81
C GLU A 93 -8.23 -22.08 14.06
N LYS A 94 -8.93 -22.83 13.20
CA LYS A 94 -8.30 -23.78 12.27
C LYS A 94 -7.96 -23.07 10.97
N GLY A 95 -6.70 -23.17 10.56
CA GLY A 95 -6.24 -22.70 9.24
C GLY A 95 -5.42 -21.43 9.30
N VAL A 96 -4.91 -21.02 8.14
CA VAL A 96 -4.12 -19.81 7.99
C VAL A 96 -5.03 -18.70 7.52
N LYS A 97 -5.05 -17.57 8.22
CA LYS A 97 -5.80 -16.38 7.79
C LYS A 97 -5.00 -15.57 6.79
N ARG A 98 -5.70 -14.99 5.82
CA ARG A 98 -5.13 -14.07 4.84
C ARG A 98 -5.88 -12.76 4.94
N GLU A 99 -5.14 -11.66 5.06
CA GLU A 99 -5.72 -10.33 4.88
C GLU A 99 -5.42 -9.88 3.46
N ILE A 100 -6.40 -9.25 2.83
CA ILE A 100 -6.22 -8.60 1.53
C ILE A 100 -6.29 -7.09 1.77
N LEU A 101 -5.27 -6.40 1.28
CA LEU A 101 -5.21 -4.94 1.25
C LEU A 101 -5.30 -4.49 -0.21
N GLU A 102 -6.28 -3.65 -0.51
CA GLU A 102 -6.44 -2.99 -1.80
C GLU A 102 -5.75 -1.62 -1.75
N ILE A 103 -4.86 -1.35 -2.69
CA ILE A 103 -4.09 -0.10 -2.74
C ILE A 103 -4.33 0.56 -4.09
N GLU A 104 -4.97 1.72 -4.08
CA GLU A 104 -4.97 2.65 -5.21
C GLU A 104 -3.73 3.55 -5.10
N VAL A 105 -3.03 3.74 -6.21
CA VAL A 105 -1.83 4.58 -6.27
C VAL A 105 -2.14 5.89 -7.01
N CYS A 106 -1.64 7.01 -6.49
CA CYS A 106 -1.57 8.26 -7.23
C CYS A 106 -0.17 8.88 -7.12
N ASP A 107 0.32 9.41 -8.23
CA ASP A 107 1.61 10.07 -8.31
C ASP A 107 1.41 11.59 -8.25
N TYR A 108 2.13 12.26 -7.36
CA TYR A 108 2.16 13.71 -7.24
C TYR A 108 3.54 14.25 -7.64
N ASP A 109 3.63 14.67 -8.90
CA ASP A 109 4.87 15.07 -9.57
C ASP A 109 4.97 16.58 -9.84
N GLU A 110 6.13 17.01 -10.36
CA GLU A 110 6.41 18.40 -10.72
C GLU A 110 5.49 18.97 -11.82
N HIS A 111 4.78 18.11 -12.56
CA HIS A 111 3.87 18.49 -13.63
C HIS A 111 2.42 18.64 -13.14
N CYS A 112 2.12 18.19 -11.91
CA CYS A 112 0.82 18.36 -11.30
C CYS A 112 0.55 19.83 -11.00
N LYS A 113 -0.49 20.36 -11.65
CA LYS A 113 -0.92 21.77 -11.57
C LYS A 113 -1.78 22.07 -10.33
N LEU A 114 -2.34 21.03 -9.73
CA LEU A 114 -3.14 21.13 -8.51
C LEU A 114 -2.21 21.08 -7.29
N ASP A 115 -2.64 21.69 -6.19
CA ASP A 115 -2.05 21.35 -4.90
C ASP A 115 -2.37 19.88 -4.55
N LEU A 116 -1.60 19.33 -3.61
CA LEU A 116 -1.69 17.91 -3.25
C LEU A 116 -3.07 17.52 -2.68
N VAL A 117 -3.75 18.41 -1.94
CA VAL A 117 -5.07 18.10 -1.38
C VAL A 117 -6.10 18.00 -2.50
N ASP A 118 -6.08 18.96 -3.42
CA ASP A 118 -7.01 18.98 -4.55
C ASP A 118 -6.73 17.86 -5.54
N HIS A 119 -5.45 17.51 -5.76
CA HIS A 119 -5.08 16.33 -6.54
C HIS A 119 -5.63 15.02 -5.95
N ILE A 120 -5.51 14.85 -4.62
CA ILE A 120 -6.08 13.70 -3.92
C ILE A 120 -7.61 13.67 -4.05
N LYS A 121 -8.28 14.82 -3.88
CA LYS A 121 -9.74 14.92 -4.02
C LYS A 121 -10.20 14.59 -5.44
N GLU A 122 -9.50 15.07 -6.47
CA GLU A 122 -9.80 14.76 -7.88
C GLU A 122 -9.70 13.25 -8.14
N LYS A 123 -8.60 12.62 -7.69
CA LYS A 123 -8.40 11.17 -7.81
C LYS A 123 -9.52 10.38 -7.14
N LEU A 124 -9.97 10.81 -5.96
CA LEU A 124 -11.01 10.16 -5.18
C LEU A 124 -12.43 10.40 -5.72
N GLY A 125 -12.68 11.55 -6.36
CA GLY A 125 -14.00 11.93 -6.84
C GLY A 125 -14.50 11.13 -8.05
N GLY A 126 -13.59 10.49 -8.81
CA GLY A 126 -13.90 9.85 -10.08
C GLY A 126 -14.25 8.36 -10.02
N LYS A 127 -14.14 7.69 -8.86
CA LYS A 127 -14.27 6.22 -8.77
C LYS A 127 -15.01 5.76 -7.51
N ALA A 128 -15.74 4.66 -7.63
CA ALA A 128 -16.30 3.95 -6.48
C ALA A 128 -15.26 2.96 -5.93
N TYR A 129 -14.72 3.24 -4.74
CA TYR A 129 -13.77 2.35 -4.08
C TYR A 129 -14.47 1.39 -3.12
N ASN A 130 -13.88 0.22 -2.92
CA ASN A 130 -14.23 -0.62 -1.78
C ASN A 130 -13.97 0.18 -0.49
N PRO A 131 -14.86 0.14 0.52
CA PRO A 131 -14.63 0.80 1.79
C PRO A 131 -13.27 0.48 2.41
N PHE A 132 -12.65 -0.66 2.14
CA PHE A 132 -11.35 -1.04 2.71
C PHE A 132 -10.13 -0.64 1.88
N THR A 133 -10.31 -0.02 0.71
CA THR A 133 -9.20 0.45 -0.13
C THR A 133 -8.40 1.53 0.59
N LEU A 134 -7.08 1.49 0.42
CA LEU A 134 -6.14 2.53 0.82
C LEU A 134 -5.74 3.34 -0.41
N LEU A 135 -5.70 4.67 -0.28
CA LEU A 135 -5.04 5.52 -1.27
C LEU A 135 -3.60 5.78 -0.84
N LEU A 136 -2.65 5.42 -1.71
CA LEU A 136 -1.23 5.72 -1.57
C LEU A 136 -0.85 6.85 -2.53
N CYS A 137 -0.55 8.01 -1.99
CA CYS A 137 -0.03 9.13 -2.76
C CYS A 137 1.49 9.17 -2.69
N TYR A 138 2.15 8.96 -3.83
CA TYR A 138 3.59 9.09 -3.95
C TYR A 138 3.96 10.55 -4.27
N VAL A 139 4.57 11.23 -3.32
CA VAL A 139 4.95 12.64 -3.42
C VAL A 139 6.44 12.75 -3.75
N HIS A 140 6.73 13.24 -4.94
CA HIS A 140 8.10 13.52 -5.39
C HIS A 140 8.28 14.92 -5.99
N LYS A 141 7.27 15.78 -5.85
CA LYS A 141 7.38 17.23 -6.06
C LYS A 141 8.08 17.88 -4.87
N GLN A 142 9.14 18.65 -5.11
CA GLN A 142 9.88 19.32 -4.03
C GLN A 142 9.10 20.52 -3.46
N GLY A 143 9.21 20.72 -2.14
CA GLY A 143 8.95 22.01 -1.49
C GLY A 143 7.49 22.35 -1.14
N GLU A 144 6.52 21.47 -1.38
CA GLU A 144 5.12 21.95 -1.47
C GLU A 144 4.14 21.53 -0.38
N ALA A 145 4.46 20.59 0.53
CA ALA A 145 3.45 20.16 1.50
C ALA A 145 3.98 20.00 2.92
N ARG A 146 3.43 20.80 3.85
CA ARG A 146 3.50 20.49 5.27
C ARG A 146 2.43 19.44 5.56
N LEU A 147 2.83 18.36 6.23
CA LEU A 147 1.93 17.25 6.57
C LEU A 147 0.66 17.72 7.32
N ILE A 148 0.79 18.75 8.15
CA ILE A 148 -0.33 19.30 8.91
C ILE A 148 -1.40 19.96 8.02
N ASP A 149 -0.98 20.62 6.94
CA ASP A 149 -1.90 21.28 6.01
C ASP A 149 -2.67 20.23 5.20
N LEU A 150 -2.01 19.11 4.85
CA LEU A 150 -2.65 17.95 4.23
C LEU A 150 -3.71 17.33 5.14
N ILE A 151 -3.34 17.05 6.40
CA ILE A 151 -4.27 16.48 7.37
C ILE A 151 -5.49 17.40 7.51
N ASN A 152 -5.27 18.70 7.69
CA ASN A 152 -6.36 19.67 7.84
C ASN A 152 -7.23 19.76 6.58
N GLY A 153 -6.64 19.80 5.39
CA GLY A 153 -7.37 19.86 4.12
C GLY A 153 -8.16 18.60 3.79
N LEU A 154 -7.81 17.45 4.39
CA LEU A 154 -8.48 16.16 4.19
C LEU A 154 -9.52 15.83 5.26
N LYS A 155 -9.55 16.52 6.41
CA LYS A 155 -10.50 16.26 7.52
C LYS A 155 -11.97 16.24 7.08
N GLU A 156 -12.33 17.13 6.16
CA GLU A 156 -13.71 17.30 5.69
C GLU A 156 -14.00 16.52 4.41
N THR A 157 -13.01 15.82 3.85
CA THR A 157 -13.16 15.07 2.61
C THR A 157 -14.03 13.84 2.84
N LYS A 158 -15.23 13.84 2.26
CA LYS A 158 -16.05 12.63 2.14
C LYS A 158 -15.41 11.71 1.11
N THR A 159 -14.82 10.61 1.56
CA THR A 159 -14.19 9.63 0.68
C THR A 159 -14.65 8.21 0.96
N SER A 160 -14.68 7.39 -0.10
CA SER A 160 -14.96 5.96 -0.01
C SER A 160 -13.74 5.12 0.37
N VAL A 161 -12.52 5.68 0.38
CA VAL A 161 -11.33 4.95 0.86
C VAL A 161 -11.28 4.94 2.39
N ARG A 162 -10.63 3.91 2.95
CA ARG A 162 -10.43 3.77 4.39
C ARG A 162 -9.36 4.73 4.90
N GLU A 163 -8.23 4.77 4.20
CA GLU A 163 -7.01 5.46 4.63
C GLU A 163 -6.38 6.19 3.45
N ILE A 164 -5.72 7.32 3.74
CA ILE A 164 -4.85 8.00 2.79
C ILE A 164 -3.46 8.07 3.40
N TRP A 165 -2.48 7.59 2.63
CA TRP A 165 -1.08 7.56 2.99
C TRP A 165 -0.26 8.35 2.01
N ILE A 166 0.75 9.04 2.53
CA ILE A 166 1.74 9.73 1.72
C ILE A 166 3.04 8.95 1.81
N LEU A 167 3.60 8.62 0.64
CA LEU A 167 4.97 8.15 0.49
C LEU A 167 5.83 9.31 0.01
N PHE A 168 6.79 9.70 0.84
CA PHE A 168 7.80 10.70 0.51
C PHE A 168 9.12 10.03 0.20
N HIS A 169 9.79 10.57 -0.80
CA HIS A 169 11.12 10.16 -1.15
C HIS A 169 12.05 11.39 -1.15
N PRO A 170 12.72 11.71 -0.02
CA PRO A 170 13.45 12.96 0.17
C PRO A 170 14.71 13.14 -0.72
N GLY A 171 15.01 12.22 -1.64
CA GLY A 171 16.19 12.28 -2.50
C GLY A 171 15.95 11.86 -3.94
N GLN A 172 16.96 11.96 -4.80
CA GLN A 172 16.86 11.49 -6.19
C GLN A 172 17.22 10.02 -6.40
N ASP A 173 17.78 9.34 -5.38
CA ASP A 173 18.16 7.92 -5.44
C ASP A 173 16.94 7.05 -5.13
N ILE A 174 16.39 6.33 -6.11
CA ILE A 174 15.27 5.38 -5.95
C ILE A 174 15.53 4.26 -4.92
N ASN A 175 16.75 4.15 -4.40
CA ASN A 175 17.16 3.23 -3.33
C ASN A 175 17.46 3.93 -2.00
N GLY A 176 17.11 5.20 -1.89
CA GLY A 176 17.47 6.05 -0.76
C GLY A 176 16.56 5.90 0.45
N GLU A 177 16.57 6.95 1.26
CA GLU A 177 15.65 7.13 2.37
C GLU A 177 14.25 7.40 1.85
N PHE A 178 13.26 6.97 2.61
CA PHE A 178 11.85 7.23 2.34
C PHE A 178 11.10 7.39 3.66
N ALA A 179 9.94 8.05 3.59
CA ALA A 179 9.02 8.17 4.71
C ALA A 179 7.61 7.83 4.25
N ILE A 180 6.85 7.12 5.08
CA ILE A 180 5.41 6.95 4.90
C ILE A 180 4.67 7.59 6.07
N SER A 181 3.56 8.28 5.77
CA SER A 181 2.74 8.93 6.78
C SER A 181 1.26 8.78 6.45
N ARG A 182 0.46 8.32 7.40
CA ARG A 182 -0.99 8.35 7.29
C ARG A 182 -1.51 9.77 7.54
N VAL A 183 -2.28 10.30 6.61
CA VAL A 183 -2.85 11.66 6.69
C VAL A 183 -4.38 11.68 6.84
N PHE A 184 -5.04 10.54 6.60
CA PHE A 184 -6.48 10.41 6.76
C PHE A 184 -6.85 8.98 7.17
N LEU A 185 -7.86 8.86 8.03
CA LEU A 185 -8.53 7.62 8.40
C LEU A 185 -10.02 7.92 8.52
N ARG A 186 -10.87 7.15 7.82
CA ARG A 186 -12.32 7.41 7.76
C ARG A 186 -13.03 7.20 9.11
N ASP A 187 -12.50 6.35 9.99
CA ASP A 187 -13.05 6.11 11.32
C ASP A 187 -12.24 6.84 12.40
N PRO A 188 -12.76 7.95 12.99
CA PRO A 188 -12.02 8.82 13.90
C PRO A 188 -11.80 8.24 15.30
N GLY A 189 -12.30 7.03 15.59
CA GLY A 189 -12.12 6.36 16.87
C GLY A 189 -10.71 5.83 17.14
N ILE A 190 -9.80 5.94 16.16
CA ILE A 190 -8.42 5.43 16.22
C ILE A 190 -7.48 6.55 15.78
N ASP A 191 -7.12 7.43 16.70
CA ASP A 191 -6.11 8.46 16.47
C ASP A 191 -4.73 7.90 16.82
N VAL A 192 -4.11 7.24 15.84
CA VAL A 192 -2.69 6.93 15.90
C VAL A 192 -2.05 7.55 14.65
N PRO A 193 -1.35 8.68 14.78
CA PRO A 193 -0.42 9.14 13.76
C PRO A 193 0.51 7.99 13.42
N CYS A 194 0.44 7.52 12.18
CA CYS A 194 1.15 6.32 11.76
C CYS A 194 2.20 6.76 10.75
N HIS A 195 3.46 6.71 11.19
CA HIS A 195 4.58 7.24 10.46
C HIS A 195 5.76 6.26 10.55
N TYR A 196 6.49 6.13 9.46
CA TYR A 196 7.72 5.37 9.42
C TYR A 196 8.71 6.02 8.46
N GLU A 197 9.93 6.22 8.94
CA GLU A 197 11.09 6.62 8.16
C GLU A 197 12.06 5.44 8.07
N GLY A 198 12.63 5.22 6.89
CA GLY A 198 13.61 4.17 6.74
C GLY A 198 14.42 4.29 5.47
N ASN A 199 15.34 3.33 5.31
CA ASN A 199 16.18 3.23 4.14
C ASN A 199 15.83 1.97 3.36
N TYR A 200 15.57 2.11 2.06
CA TYR A 200 15.22 0.98 1.20
C TYR A 200 16.28 -0.13 1.25
N ARG A 201 17.57 0.21 1.23
CA ARG A 201 18.66 -0.78 1.20
C ARG A 201 18.64 -1.67 2.43
N GLN A 202 18.27 -1.12 3.59
CA GLN A 202 18.16 -1.89 4.83
C GLN A 202 16.93 -2.79 4.81
N LEU A 203 15.78 -2.28 4.36
CA LEU A 203 14.54 -3.07 4.32
C LEU A 203 14.59 -4.19 3.27
N ALA A 204 15.32 -3.98 2.17
CA ALA A 204 15.54 -5.01 1.16
C ALA A 204 16.35 -6.22 1.68
N LEU A 205 17.06 -6.07 2.81
CA LEU A 205 17.80 -7.15 3.46
C LEU A 205 16.93 -8.00 4.40
N ILE A 206 15.70 -7.58 4.70
CA ILE A 206 14.80 -8.35 5.56
C ILE A 206 14.46 -9.67 4.84
N PRO A 207 14.76 -10.84 5.44
CA PRO A 207 14.47 -12.12 4.81
C PRO A 207 12.97 -12.30 4.62
N GLN A 208 12.56 -12.42 3.36
CA GLN A 208 11.17 -12.68 3.00
C GLN A 208 11.12 -13.65 1.82
N GLN A 209 10.15 -14.57 1.84
CA GLN A 209 9.87 -15.43 0.69
C GLN A 209 9.55 -14.57 -0.54
N GLU A 210 10.23 -14.81 -1.67
CA GLU A 210 10.11 -13.95 -2.85
C GLU A 210 8.74 -14.02 -3.53
N MET A 211 8.08 -15.17 -3.49
CA MET A 211 6.80 -15.40 -4.15
C MET A 211 5.92 -16.35 -3.36
N ILE A 212 4.62 -16.07 -3.35
CA ILE A 212 3.61 -16.96 -2.77
C ILE A 212 2.59 -17.33 -3.84
N LYS A 213 2.32 -18.63 -3.95
CA LYS A 213 1.26 -19.19 -4.79
C LYS A 213 0.02 -19.42 -3.94
N THR A 214 -1.12 -18.87 -4.33
CA THR A 214 -2.37 -18.99 -3.56
C THR A 214 -3.22 -20.21 -3.95
N SER A 215 -2.79 -21.02 -4.94
CA SER A 215 -3.58 -22.13 -5.48
C SER A 215 -3.79 -23.29 -4.51
N ARG A 216 -5.05 -23.77 -4.46
CA ARG A 216 -5.59 -24.92 -3.71
C ARG A 216 -4.72 -26.18 -3.84
N GLY A 217 -3.90 -26.46 -2.83
CA GLY A 217 -3.07 -27.68 -2.77
C GLY A 217 -3.03 -28.35 -1.39
N SER A 218 -3.71 -27.79 -0.40
CA SER A 218 -3.88 -28.44 0.91
C SER A 218 -5.35 -28.27 1.28
N GLY A 219 -6.04 -29.34 1.64
CA GLY A 219 -7.46 -29.36 2.03
C GLY A 219 -7.78 -28.62 3.33
N LYS A 220 -7.17 -27.45 3.54
CA LYS A 220 -7.43 -26.54 4.65
C LYS A 220 -8.26 -25.39 4.10
N GLU A 221 -9.48 -25.23 4.62
CA GLU A 221 -10.32 -24.07 4.37
C GLU A 221 -9.54 -22.79 4.69
N ILE A 222 -9.54 -21.85 3.74
CA ILE A 222 -8.95 -20.53 3.91
C ILE A 222 -10.11 -19.58 4.13
N ASN A 223 -10.24 -19.07 5.36
CA ASN A 223 -11.23 -18.05 5.68
C ASN A 223 -10.69 -16.70 5.24
N PHE A 224 -11.38 -16.06 4.28
CA PHE A 224 -11.10 -14.71 3.84
C PHE A 224 -11.82 -13.73 4.77
N VAL A 225 -11.07 -12.82 5.38
CA VAL A 225 -11.64 -11.74 6.18
C VAL A 225 -11.20 -10.43 5.52
N PRO A 226 -12.10 -9.67 4.86
CA PRO A 226 -11.80 -8.27 4.56
C PRO A 226 -11.52 -7.57 5.89
N MET A 227 -10.65 -6.56 5.93
CA MET A 227 -10.28 -5.89 7.18
C MET A 227 -11.49 -5.29 7.93
N GLY A 228 -12.21 -6.13 8.67
CA GLY A 228 -13.03 -5.75 9.80
C GLY A 228 -12.11 -5.31 10.93
N ILE A 229 -12.67 -4.55 11.87
CA ILE A 229 -11.93 -3.97 13.00
C ILE A 229 -11.23 -5.09 13.79
N GLY A 230 -9.90 -5.17 13.63
CA GLY A 230 -9.03 -5.97 14.48
C GLY A 230 -8.46 -5.09 15.58
N TYR A 231 -8.95 -5.25 16.81
CA TYR A 231 -8.38 -4.60 17.98
C TYR A 231 -7.06 -5.28 18.36
N VAL A 232 -5.95 -4.56 18.28
CA VAL A 232 -4.70 -4.97 18.92
C VAL A 232 -4.65 -4.30 20.30
N PRO A 233 -4.90 -5.02 21.41
CA PRO A 233 -4.62 -4.46 22.72
C PRO A 233 -3.11 -4.22 22.85
N LEU A 234 -2.72 -2.99 23.16
CA LEU A 234 -1.33 -2.67 23.49
C LEU A 234 -0.91 -3.50 24.72
N PRO A 235 0.33 -4.03 24.77
CA PRO A 235 0.83 -4.67 25.96
C PRO A 235 0.83 -3.66 27.12
N ILE A 236 0.16 -4.03 28.21
CA ILE A 236 0.17 -3.25 29.44
C ILE A 236 1.62 -3.16 29.91
N VAL A 237 2.20 -1.96 29.85
CA VAL A 237 3.47 -1.65 30.50
C VAL A 237 3.23 -1.80 32.00
N LYS A 238 3.67 -2.92 32.58
CA LYS A 238 3.80 -3.02 34.03
C LYS A 238 4.88 -2.03 34.45
N LYS A 239 4.48 -0.88 35.01
CA LYS A 239 5.39 -0.03 35.78
C LYS A 239 6.02 -0.90 36.87
N LYS A 240 7.33 -1.07 36.83
CA LYS A 240 8.14 -1.44 37.98
C LYS A 240 8.71 -0.15 38.57
#